data_AF-B3EJL8-F1
#
_entry.id   AF-B3EJL8-F1
#
_cell.length_a   1.000
_cell.length_b   1.000
_cell.length_c   1.000
_cell.angle_alpha   90.00
_cell.angle_beta   90.00
_cell.angle_gamma   90.00
#
_symmetry.space_group_name_H-M   'P 1'
#
loop_
_entity.id
_entity.type
_entity.pdbx_description
1 polymer ?
#
loop_
_entity_poly.entity_id
_entity_poly.type
_entity_poly.pdbx_seq_one_letter_code
_entity_poly.pdbx_strand_id
1 'polypeptide(L)'
;MKLMIRRYVACMATVMACVVAQGCTPKAPYELSQADKRFAAFYADYMLLSGITESARDSVAVPGMQKIDSLLEVHTLTMKEFNERAEKYRQEPKHWRAILLEVKNNLKDRDE
;
A
#
# COMPACT_ATOMS: atom_id res chain seq x y z
N MET A 1 43.03 36.26 5.70
CA MET A 1 42.78 34.81 5.45
C MET A 1 41.79 34.17 6.42
N LYS A 2 41.94 34.32 7.75
CA LYS A 2 41.05 33.71 8.77
C LYS A 2 39.56 34.10 8.65
N LEU A 3 39.26 35.32 8.16
CA LEU A 3 37.87 35.81 8.00
C LEU A 3 37.12 35.15 6.82
N MET A 4 37.83 34.77 5.75
CA MET A 4 37.23 34.07 4.60
C MET A 4 36.92 32.62 4.96
N ILE A 5 37.85 31.93 5.63
CA ILE A 5 37.66 30.54 6.09
C ILE A 5 36.43 30.43 7.02
N ARG A 6 36.24 31.41 7.91
CA ARG A 6 35.06 31.48 8.80
C ARG A 6 33.74 31.66 8.04
N ARG A 7 33.74 32.41 6.93
CA ARG A 7 32.57 32.58 6.05
C ARG A 7 32.27 31.32 5.24
N TYR A 8 33.28 30.61 4.74
CA TYR A 8 33.10 29.35 4.01
C TYR A 8 32.56 28.23 4.91
N VAL A 9 33.05 28.11 6.14
CA VAL A 9 32.55 27.12 7.10
C VAL A 9 31.10 27.41 7.50
N ALA A 10 30.73 28.69 7.67
CA ALA A 10 29.35 29.07 7.94
C ALA A 10 28.41 28.71 6.77
N CYS A 11 28.80 29.00 5.52
CA CYS A 11 27.99 28.64 4.35
C CYS A 11 27.81 27.12 4.19
N MET A 12 28.87 26.33 4.39
CA MET A 12 28.80 24.87 4.30
C MET A 12 27.89 24.27 5.38
N ALA A 13 27.93 24.82 6.61
CA ALA A 13 27.03 24.41 7.69
C ALA A 13 25.56 24.70 7.37
N THR A 14 25.26 25.86 6.75
CA THR A 14 23.89 26.21 6.34
C THR A 14 23.37 25.30 5.22
N VAL A 15 24.20 24.98 4.23
CA VAL A 15 23.82 24.07 3.13
C VAL A 15 23.58 22.65 3.65
N MET A 16 24.43 22.16 4.55
CA MET A 16 24.26 20.84 5.15
C MET A 16 22.98 20.76 6.01
N ALA A 17 22.63 21.82 6.75
CA ALA A 17 21.39 21.90 7.53
C ALA A 17 20.11 21.87 6.65
N CYS A 18 20.15 22.50 5.45
CA CYS A 18 19.02 22.48 4.51
C CYS A 18 18.73 21.08 3.93
N VAL A 19 19.75 20.23 3.77
CA VAL A 19 19.59 18.86 3.25
C VAL A 19 18.91 17.94 4.28
N VAL A 20 19.17 18.14 5.57
CA VAL A 20 18.53 17.35 6.66
C VAL A 20 17.09 17.82 6.93
N ALA A 21 16.76 19.07 6.60
CA ALA A 21 15.43 19.65 6.82
C ALA A 21 14.40 19.24 5.74
N GLN A 22 14.80 18.61 4.64
CA GLN A 22 13.87 17.95 3.70
C GLN A 22 13.40 16.59 4.23
N GLY A 23 13.17 16.51 5.54
CA GLY A 23 12.55 15.36 6.18
C GLY A 23 11.24 15.02 5.49
N CYS A 24 11.01 13.73 5.28
CA CYS A 24 9.79 13.16 4.72
C CYS A 24 8.56 13.84 5.31
N THR A 25 7.99 14.79 4.57
CA THR A 25 6.68 15.32 4.92
C THR A 25 5.71 14.13 4.84
N PRO A 26 5.05 13.75 5.94
CA PRO A 26 4.01 12.74 5.87
C PRO A 26 2.95 13.28 4.91
N LYS A 27 2.91 12.74 3.69
CA LYS A 27 1.87 13.07 2.73
C LYS A 27 0.55 12.64 3.36
N ALA A 28 -0.47 13.49 3.25
CA ALA A 28 -1.81 13.20 3.71
C ALA A 28 -2.21 11.79 3.26
N PRO A 29 -2.85 11.00 4.14
CA PRO A 29 -3.26 9.65 3.81
C PRO A 29 -4.13 9.69 2.54
N TYR A 30 -3.83 8.81 1.60
CA TYR A 30 -4.64 8.67 0.39
C TYR A 30 -6.02 8.19 0.82
N GLU A 31 -7.06 8.98 0.54
CA GLU A 31 -8.43 8.63 0.92
C GLU A 31 -8.98 7.54 -0.01
N LEU A 32 -9.29 6.38 0.56
CA LEU A 32 -9.83 5.25 -0.19
C LEU A 32 -11.34 5.41 -0.41
N SER A 33 -11.77 5.23 -1.66
CA SER A 33 -13.19 5.19 -1.98
C SER A 33 -13.85 3.92 -1.44
N GLN A 34 -15.18 3.91 -1.34
CA GLN A 34 -15.96 2.70 -0.96
C GLN A 34 -15.60 1.48 -1.82
N ALA A 35 -15.44 1.68 -3.14
CA ALA A 35 -15.04 0.61 -4.05
C ALA A 35 -13.60 0.11 -3.78
N ASP A 36 -12.69 1.01 -3.40
CA ASP A 36 -11.32 0.64 -3.02
C ASP A 36 -11.31 -0.21 -1.75
N LYS A 37 -12.17 0.12 -0.76
CA LYS A 37 -12.33 -0.65 0.47
C LYS A 37 -12.92 -2.04 0.21
N ARG A 38 -13.92 -2.16 -0.66
CA ARG A 38 -14.46 -3.47 -1.11
C ARG A 38 -13.40 -4.32 -1.79
N PHE A 39 -12.59 -3.72 -2.66
CA PHE A 39 -11.45 -4.41 -3.27
C PHE A 39 -10.44 -4.88 -2.21
N ALA A 40 -10.10 -4.03 -1.24
CA ALA A 40 -9.16 -4.40 -0.17
C ALA A 40 -9.71 -5.55 0.70
N ALA A 41 -11.00 -5.56 1.00
CA ALA A 41 -11.65 -6.64 1.74
C ALA A 41 -11.66 -7.95 0.94
N PHE A 42 -12.00 -7.89 -0.35
CA PHE A 42 -11.90 -9.02 -1.29
C PHE A 42 -10.49 -9.60 -1.31
N TYR A 43 -9.48 -8.74 -1.45
CA TYR A 43 -8.10 -9.19 -1.60
C TYR A 43 -7.54 -9.81 -0.31
N ALA A 44 -7.97 -9.31 0.86
CA ALA A 44 -7.65 -9.94 2.15
C ALA A 44 -8.24 -11.36 2.23
N ASP A 45 -9.51 -11.54 1.88
CA ASP A 45 -10.13 -12.87 1.90
C ASP A 45 -9.51 -13.82 0.88
N TYR A 46 -9.11 -13.30 -0.30
CA TYR A 46 -8.37 -14.07 -1.28
C TYR A 46 -7.02 -14.57 -0.72
N MET A 47 -6.29 -13.73 0.02
CA MET A 47 -5.02 -14.13 0.65
C MET A 47 -5.23 -15.25 1.67
N LEU A 48 -6.24 -15.13 2.52
CA LEU A 48 -6.60 -16.17 3.49
C LEU A 48 -6.96 -17.48 2.78
N LEU A 49 -7.80 -17.41 1.74
CA LEU A 49 -8.22 -18.58 0.96
C LEU A 49 -7.09 -19.26 0.19
N SER A 50 -6.09 -18.49 -0.24
CA SER A 50 -4.92 -19.00 -0.97
C SER A 50 -3.83 -19.54 -0.05
N GLY A 51 -4.02 -19.47 1.27
CA GLY A 51 -3.04 -19.89 2.26
C GLY A 51 -1.84 -18.95 2.34
N ILE A 52 -1.94 -17.74 1.77
CA ILE A 52 -0.91 -16.69 1.92
C ILE A 52 -1.14 -16.02 3.28
N THR A 53 -0.77 -16.70 4.35
CA THR A 53 -0.63 -16.12 5.70
C THR A 53 0.85 -16.13 6.10
N GLU A 54 1.24 -15.33 7.10
CA GLU A 54 2.66 -15.12 7.48
C GLU A 54 3.43 -16.43 7.80
N SER A 55 2.75 -17.57 7.96
CA SER A 55 3.34 -18.87 8.30
C SER A 55 3.51 -19.86 7.14
N ALA A 56 2.96 -19.59 5.95
CA ALA A 56 2.95 -20.58 4.86
C ALA A 56 4.20 -20.50 3.98
N ARG A 57 5.24 -21.28 4.32
CA ARG A 57 6.40 -21.51 3.45
C ARG A 57 6.14 -22.51 2.32
N ASP A 58 5.08 -23.31 2.41
CA ASP A 58 4.86 -24.43 1.52
C ASP A 58 3.53 -24.29 0.77
N SER A 59 3.65 -23.85 -0.49
CA SER A 59 2.61 -23.77 -1.54
C SER A 59 1.46 -22.77 -1.34
N VAL A 60 1.42 -21.77 -2.21
CA VAL A 60 0.24 -20.92 -2.43
C VAL A 60 -0.81 -21.74 -3.18
N ALA A 61 -1.97 -21.95 -2.58
CA ALA A 61 -3.11 -22.56 -3.26
C ALA A 61 -3.77 -21.53 -4.16
N VAL A 62 -3.86 -21.79 -5.47
CA VAL A 62 -4.64 -20.93 -6.37
C VAL A 62 -6.11 -21.32 -6.21
N PRO A 63 -7.00 -20.45 -5.70
CA PRO A 63 -8.41 -20.77 -5.59
C PRO A 63 -9.00 -21.04 -6.98
N GLY A 64 -9.83 -22.07 -7.10
CA GLY A 64 -10.54 -22.34 -8.35
C GLY A 64 -11.48 -21.20 -8.73
N MET A 65 -11.77 -21.04 -10.03
CA MET A 65 -12.55 -19.91 -10.57
C MET A 65 -13.92 -19.74 -9.90
N GLN A 66 -14.63 -20.84 -9.60
CA GLN A 66 -15.89 -20.79 -8.86
C GLN A 66 -15.76 -20.10 -7.48
N LYS A 67 -14.65 -20.33 -6.76
CA LYS A 67 -14.40 -19.67 -5.47
C LYS A 67 -14.12 -18.19 -5.64
N ILE A 68 -13.44 -17.82 -6.72
CA ILE A 68 -13.15 -16.41 -7.05
C ILE A 68 -14.46 -15.68 -7.37
N ASP A 69 -15.34 -16.28 -8.19
CA ASP A 69 -16.63 -15.70 -8.54
C ASP A 69 -17.51 -15.50 -7.30
N SER A 70 -17.61 -16.52 -6.42
CA SER A 70 -18.33 -16.38 -5.14
C SER A 70 -17.72 -15.29 -4.25
N LEU A 71 -16.39 -15.14 -4.26
CA LEU A 71 -15.73 -14.12 -3.44
C LEU A 71 -16.00 -12.71 -3.98
N LEU A 72 -16.05 -12.54 -5.30
CA LEU A 72 -16.43 -11.28 -5.93
C LEU A 72 -17.86 -10.88 -5.54
N GLU A 73 -18.80 -11.84 -5.55
CA GLU A 73 -20.19 -11.61 -5.14
C GLU A 73 -20.29 -11.17 -3.67
N VAL A 74 -19.61 -11.86 -2.74
CA VAL A 74 -19.58 -11.51 -1.31
C VAL A 74 -19.15 -10.07 -1.09
N HIS A 75 -18.17 -9.60 -1.86
CA HIS A 75 -17.64 -8.24 -1.77
C HIS A 75 -18.37 -7.23 -2.66
N THR A 76 -19.49 -7.63 -3.28
CA THR A 76 -20.27 -6.78 -4.19
C THR A 76 -19.37 -6.15 -5.27
N LEU A 77 -18.47 -6.95 -5.84
CA LEU A 77 -17.59 -6.57 -6.94
C LEU A 77 -17.97 -7.34 -8.19
N THR A 78 -18.08 -6.63 -9.31
CA THR A 78 -18.10 -7.28 -10.62
C THR A 78 -16.68 -7.56 -11.11
N MET A 79 -16.52 -8.56 -11.98
CA MET A 79 -15.23 -8.82 -12.63
C MET A 79 -14.70 -7.61 -13.40
N LYS A 80 -15.60 -6.81 -13.99
CA LYS A 80 -15.25 -5.55 -14.66
C LYS A 80 -14.64 -4.54 -13.68
N GLU A 81 -15.32 -4.27 -12.56
CA GLU A 81 -14.81 -3.36 -11.53
C GLU A 81 -13.49 -3.85 -10.93
N PHE A 82 -13.36 -5.16 -10.69
CA PHE A 82 -12.11 -5.75 -10.22
C PHE A 82 -10.94 -5.42 -11.17
N ASN A 83 -11.13 -5.64 -12.47
CA ASN A 83 -10.11 -5.37 -13.48
C ASN A 83 -9.79 -3.88 -13.62
N GLU A 84 -10.81 -3.02 -13.62
CA GLU A 84 -10.63 -1.56 -13.67
C GLU A 84 -9.81 -1.06 -12.47
N ARG A 85 -10.09 -1.59 -11.28
CA ARG A 85 -9.35 -1.26 -10.05
C ARG A 85 -7.92 -1.78 -10.09
N ALA A 86 -7.73 -3.04 -10.50
CA ALA A 86 -6.40 -3.63 -10.64
C ALA A 86 -5.52 -2.82 -11.60
N GLU A 87 -6.07 -2.38 -12.74
CA GLU A 87 -5.34 -1.54 -13.69
C GLU A 87 -5.05 -0.16 -13.11
N LYS A 88 -6.01 0.47 -12.42
CA LYS A 88 -5.77 1.75 -11.74
C LYS A 88 -4.62 1.66 -10.74
N TYR A 89 -4.59 0.62 -9.90
CA TYR A 89 -3.54 0.47 -8.88
C TYR A 89 -2.17 0.18 -9.50
N ARG A 90 -2.15 -0.49 -10.65
CA ARG A 90 -0.92 -0.72 -11.42
C ARG A 90 -0.29 0.59 -11.90
N GLN A 91 -1.12 1.53 -12.32
CA GLN A 91 -0.68 2.83 -12.84
C GLN A 91 -0.31 3.83 -11.73
N GLU A 92 -0.89 3.67 -10.53
CA GLU A 92 -0.70 4.60 -9.40
C GLU A 92 -0.09 3.92 -8.16
N PRO A 93 1.25 3.84 -8.04
CA PRO A 93 1.92 3.14 -6.94
C PRO A 93 1.57 3.63 -5.53
N LYS A 94 1.20 4.91 -5.40
CA LYS A 94 0.76 5.47 -4.10
C LYS A 94 -0.61 4.95 -3.70
N HIS A 95 -1.51 4.80 -4.67
CA HIS A 95 -2.85 4.25 -4.48
C HIS A 95 -2.73 2.79 -4.05
N TRP A 96 -1.88 2.02 -4.74
CA TRP A 96 -1.61 0.63 -4.38
C TRP A 96 -1.09 0.47 -2.94
N ARG A 97 -0.18 1.33 -2.49
CA ARG A 97 0.29 1.32 -1.09
C ARG A 97 -0.84 1.54 -0.08
N ALA A 98 -1.79 2.43 -0.39
CA ALA A 98 -2.94 2.66 0.48
C ALA A 98 -3.87 1.44 0.52
N ILE A 99 -4.12 0.80 -0.62
CA ILE A 99 -4.88 -0.47 -0.69
C ILE A 99 -4.20 -1.56 0.14
N LEU A 100 -2.89 -1.75 -0.01
CA LEU A 100 -2.15 -2.75 0.76
C LEU A 100 -2.19 -2.49 2.27
N LEU A 101 -2.19 -1.23 2.68
CA LEU A 101 -2.33 -0.88 4.09
C LEU A 101 -3.73 -1.27 4.61
N GLU A 102 -4.77 -1.00 3.84
CA GLU A 102 -6.14 -1.40 4.17
C GLU A 102 -6.29 -2.92 4.20
N VAL A 103 -5.71 -3.65 3.24
CA VAL A 103 -5.68 -5.12 3.21
C VAL A 103 -5.04 -5.66 4.49
N LYS A 104 -3.90 -5.09 4.91
CA LYS A 104 -3.22 -5.49 6.15
C LYS A 104 -4.11 -5.24 7.38
N ASN A 105 -4.82 -4.11 7.43
CA ASN A 105 -5.74 -3.83 8.52
C ASN A 105 -6.88 -4.85 8.56
N ASN A 106 -7.49 -5.15 7.41
CA ASN A 106 -8.53 -6.17 7.27
C ASN A 106 -8.08 -7.56 7.70
N LEU A 107 -6.80 -7.91 7.50
CA LEU A 107 -6.25 -9.19 7.95
C LEU A 107 -6.07 -9.21 9.48
N LYS A 108 -5.56 -8.12 10.07
CA LYS A 108 -5.39 -8.01 11.53
C LYS A 108 -6.70 -8.12 12.29
N ASP A 109 -7.75 -7.46 11.81
CA ASP A 109 -9.08 -7.49 12.44
C ASP A 109 -9.73 -8.89 12.42
N ARG A 110 -9.15 -9.86 11.69
CA ARG A 110 -9.66 -11.23 11.54
C ARG A 110 -8.84 -12.28 12.29
N ASP A 111 -7.66 -11.90 12.79
CA ASP A 111 -6.80 -12.75 13.61
C ASP A 111 -7.11 -12.60 15.12
N GLU A 112 -7.94 -11.64 15.52
CA GLU A 112 -8.47 -11.43 16.89
C GLU A 112 -9.82 -12.13 17.12
#